data_AF-A0AAW1GLR4-F1
#
_entry.id   AF-A0AAW1GLR4-F1
#
_cell.length_a   1.000
_cell.length_b   1.000
_cell.length_c   1.000
_cell.angle_alpha   90.00
_cell.angle_beta   90.00
_cell.angle_gamma   90.00
#
_symmetry.space_group_name_H-M   'P 1'
#
loop_
_entity.id
_entity.type
_entity.pdbx_description
1 polymer ?
#
loop_
_entity_poly.entity_id
_entity_poly.type
_entity_poly.pdbx_seq_one_letter_code
_entity_poly.pdbx_strand_id
1 'polypeptide(L)'
;MVNSMFSENNGVEITTLKDARLGKVFDVHFSIGTNEVSCTCMKFERCGLICRHIISILSSNGVNSIPDGYVIRRWCKDTVGRTVDNDEVIEGRHIGLTKLWSEVYETVGLLKAKDKDDIESLCTLIREFREKLDPTSEDLTKEQETEQLLGCNAIDEIKILPPKQAKNKGSGKRMTSSKAVALAKAAKPKRMCGNCKQLAHHDKRNCPNPVSKS
;
A
#
# COMPACT_ATOMS: atom_id res chain seq x y z
N MET A 1 -21.08 -12.13 -39.21
CA MET A 1 -21.63 -13.46 -39.53
C MET A 1 -20.66 -14.48 -38.96
N VAL A 2 -21.08 -15.21 -37.94
CA VAL A 2 -20.28 -16.25 -37.27
C VAL A 2 -20.47 -17.51 -38.12
N ASN A 3 -19.46 -17.91 -38.89
CA ASN A 3 -19.49 -19.20 -39.55
C ASN A 3 -18.86 -20.19 -38.57
N SER A 4 -19.69 -20.98 -37.90
CA SER A 4 -19.23 -22.04 -37.01
C SER A 4 -18.94 -23.30 -37.83
N MET A 5 -17.69 -23.78 -37.79
CA MET A 5 -17.34 -25.14 -38.18
C MET A 5 -17.00 -25.88 -36.88
N PHE A 6 -17.96 -26.67 -36.40
CA PHE A 6 -17.83 -27.44 -35.17
C PHE A 6 -16.87 -28.62 -35.39
N SER A 7 -15.82 -28.71 -34.60
CA SER A 7 -14.96 -29.89 -34.51
C SER A 7 -14.86 -30.26 -33.03
N GLU A 8 -15.57 -31.31 -32.62
CA GLU A 8 -15.50 -31.82 -31.24
C GLU A 8 -14.25 -32.67 -31.06
N ASN A 9 -13.32 -32.23 -30.22
CA ASN A 9 -12.27 -33.07 -29.66
C ASN A 9 -12.15 -32.78 -28.17
N ASN A 10 -12.34 -33.79 -27.32
CA ASN A 10 -12.09 -33.73 -25.86
C ASN A 10 -12.80 -32.60 -25.08
N GLY A 11 -14.05 -32.26 -25.41
CA GLY A 11 -14.84 -31.27 -24.62
C GLY A 11 -14.39 -29.81 -24.80
N VAL A 12 -13.57 -29.54 -25.83
CA VAL A 12 -13.19 -28.20 -26.26
C VAL A 12 -13.91 -27.88 -27.56
N GLU A 13 -14.68 -26.79 -27.55
CA GLU A 13 -15.33 -26.25 -28.74
C GLU A 13 -14.42 -25.21 -29.40
N ILE A 14 -14.16 -25.35 -30.70
CA ILE A 14 -13.35 -24.39 -31.45
C ILE A 14 -14.27 -23.55 -32.33
N THR A 15 -14.24 -22.23 -32.14
CA THR A 15 -15.00 -21.27 -32.96
C THR A 15 -14.06 -20.32 -33.69
N THR A 16 -14.19 -20.27 -35.01
CA THR A 16 -13.43 -19.34 -35.87
C THR A 16 -14.20 -18.03 -36.04
N LEU A 17 -13.63 -16.92 -35.57
CA LEU A 17 -14.21 -15.59 -35.61
C LEU A 17 -13.51 -14.68 -36.60
N LYS A 18 -14.27 -14.11 -37.54
CA LYS A 18 -13.78 -13.03 -38.41
C LYS A 18 -13.93 -11.69 -37.72
N ASP A 19 -12.81 -11.00 -37.58
CA ASP A 19 -12.73 -9.71 -36.93
C ASP A 19 -12.75 -8.57 -37.93
N ALA A 20 -13.91 -7.92 -38.07
CA ALA A 20 -14.09 -6.83 -39.02
C ALA A 20 -13.15 -5.64 -38.79
N ARG A 21 -12.75 -5.36 -37.54
CA ARG A 21 -11.86 -4.21 -37.23
C ARG A 21 -10.41 -4.49 -37.59
N LEU A 22 -9.98 -5.75 -37.50
CA LEU A 22 -8.60 -6.14 -37.79
C LEU A 22 -8.44 -6.74 -39.20
N GLY A 23 -9.54 -7.05 -39.88
CA GLY A 23 -9.51 -7.74 -41.17
C GLY A 23 -8.94 -9.17 -41.08
N LYS A 24 -8.82 -9.73 -39.88
CA LYS A 24 -8.18 -11.02 -39.59
C LYS A 24 -9.16 -12.02 -39.01
N VAL A 25 -8.79 -13.29 -39.06
CA VAL A 25 -9.57 -14.40 -38.50
C VAL A 25 -8.82 -14.95 -37.28
N PHE A 26 -9.55 -15.32 -36.25
CA PHE A 26 -9.00 -15.86 -35.01
C PHE A 26 -9.79 -17.09 -34.58
N ASP A 27 -9.09 -18.09 -34.06
CA ASP A 27 -9.70 -19.26 -33.46
C ASP A 27 -9.81 -19.04 -31.96
N VAL A 28 -10.96 -19.41 -31.42
CA VAL A 28 -11.28 -19.34 -30.00
C VAL A 28 -11.63 -20.73 -29.52
N HIS A 29 -10.93 -21.21 -28.51
CA HIS A 29 -11.13 -22.53 -27.91
C HIS A 29 -11.86 -22.35 -26.59
N PHE A 30 -13.01 -22.99 -26.44
CA PHE A 30 -13.83 -22.95 -25.24
C PHE A 30 -13.90 -24.33 -24.59
N SER A 31 -13.46 -24.41 -23.34
CA SER A 31 -13.55 -25.61 -22.53
C SER A 31 -14.90 -25.66 -21.81
N ILE A 32 -15.79 -26.54 -22.26
CA ILE A 32 -17.19 -26.62 -21.78
C ILE A 32 -17.26 -26.93 -20.28
N GLY A 33 -16.30 -27.71 -19.74
CA GLY A 33 -16.28 -28.09 -18.33
C GLY A 33 -15.75 -27.03 -17.36
N THR A 34 -14.87 -26.13 -17.82
CA THR A 34 -14.16 -25.16 -16.96
C THR A 34 -14.53 -23.70 -17.25
N ASN A 35 -15.29 -23.45 -18.32
CA ASN A 35 -15.52 -22.11 -18.87
C ASN A 35 -14.24 -21.34 -19.24
N GLU A 36 -13.13 -22.05 -19.46
CA GLU A 36 -11.88 -21.45 -19.91
C GLU A 36 -11.93 -21.17 -21.41
N VAL A 37 -11.42 -20.01 -21.83
CA VAL A 37 -11.47 -19.56 -23.22
C VAL A 37 -10.11 -19.05 -23.69
N SER A 38 -9.43 -19.77 -24.58
CA SER A 38 -8.21 -19.24 -25.20
C SER A 38 -8.51 -18.69 -26.59
N CYS A 39 -7.74 -17.68 -27.02
CA CYS A 39 -7.91 -17.09 -28.36
C CYS A 39 -6.56 -16.88 -29.03
N THR A 40 -6.45 -17.21 -30.31
CA THR A 40 -5.20 -17.07 -31.08
C THR A 40 -4.73 -15.63 -31.25
N CYS A 41 -5.56 -14.62 -30.91
CA CYS A 41 -5.11 -13.23 -30.82
C CYS A 41 -4.14 -12.97 -29.65
N MET A 42 -4.13 -13.88 -28.66
CA MET A 42 -3.28 -13.88 -27.46
C MET A 42 -3.33 -12.59 -26.63
N LYS A 43 -4.43 -11.82 -26.67
CA LYS A 43 -4.50 -10.52 -25.98
C LYS A 43 -4.43 -10.66 -24.46
N PHE A 44 -4.99 -11.75 -23.92
CA PHE A 44 -4.97 -12.00 -22.50
C PHE A 44 -3.55 -12.38 -22.04
N GLU A 45 -2.91 -13.28 -22.75
CA GLU A 45 -1.53 -13.73 -22.51
C GLU A 45 -0.53 -12.58 -22.68
N ARG A 46 -0.79 -11.67 -23.62
CA ARG A 46 0.10 -10.52 -23.91
C ARG A 46 -0.06 -9.34 -22.96
N CYS A 47 -1.28 -9.02 -22.56
CA CYS A 47 -1.60 -7.75 -21.89
C CYS A 47 -2.39 -7.94 -20.58
N GLY A 48 -2.75 -9.18 -20.23
CA GLY A 48 -3.66 -9.46 -19.12
C GLY A 48 -5.08 -8.93 -19.36
N LEU A 49 -5.45 -8.72 -20.63
CA LEU A 49 -6.73 -8.14 -21.02
C LEU A 49 -7.51 -9.11 -21.89
N ILE A 50 -8.74 -9.38 -21.49
CA ILE A 50 -9.67 -10.21 -22.26
C ILE A 50 -9.94 -9.53 -23.61
N CYS A 51 -9.78 -10.27 -24.72
CA CYS A 51 -10.13 -9.75 -26.04
C CYS A 51 -11.64 -9.83 -26.29
N ARG A 52 -12.11 -9.04 -27.25
CA ARG A 52 -13.51 -9.11 -27.72
C ARG A 52 -13.91 -10.49 -28.22
N HIS A 53 -12.96 -11.28 -28.72
CA HIS A 53 -13.21 -12.64 -29.22
C HIS A 53 -13.60 -13.55 -28.07
N ILE A 54 -12.82 -13.54 -26.98
CA ILE A 54 -13.13 -14.27 -25.74
C ILE A 54 -14.47 -13.79 -25.16
N ILE A 55 -14.69 -12.47 -25.06
CA ILE A 55 -15.95 -11.90 -24.55
C ILE A 55 -17.14 -12.40 -25.39
N SER A 56 -17.00 -12.45 -26.72
CA SER A 56 -18.05 -12.92 -27.62
C SER A 56 -18.40 -14.38 -27.36
N ILE A 57 -17.42 -15.25 -27.15
CA ILE A 57 -17.63 -16.69 -26.88
C ILE A 57 -18.19 -16.92 -25.48
N LEU A 58 -17.72 -16.20 -24.46
CA LEU A 58 -18.31 -16.25 -23.12
C LEU A 58 -19.79 -15.85 -23.17
N SER A 59 -20.10 -14.76 -23.87
CA SER A 59 -21.47 -14.24 -24.00
C SER A 59 -22.38 -15.23 -24.74
N SER A 60 -21.92 -15.85 -25.83
CA SER A 60 -22.72 -16.82 -26.59
C SER A 60 -22.97 -18.11 -25.82
N ASN A 61 -22.07 -18.48 -24.89
CA ASN A 61 -22.20 -19.64 -24.03
C ASN A 61 -22.93 -19.34 -22.70
N GLY A 62 -23.52 -18.15 -22.55
CA GLY A 62 -24.29 -17.79 -21.36
C GLY A 62 -23.44 -17.55 -20.10
N VAL A 63 -22.13 -17.38 -20.25
CA VAL A 63 -21.22 -17.08 -19.15
C VAL A 63 -21.32 -15.57 -18.83
N ASN A 64 -22.13 -15.25 -17.83
CA ASN A 64 -22.48 -13.87 -17.46
C ASN A 64 -21.48 -13.17 -16.53
N SER A 65 -20.43 -13.88 -16.09
CA SER A 65 -19.37 -13.37 -15.24
C SER A 65 -18.01 -13.68 -15.84
N ILE A 66 -17.04 -12.79 -15.68
CA ILE A 66 -15.66 -13.05 -16.07
C ILE A 66 -15.11 -14.20 -15.22
N PRO A 67 -14.60 -15.30 -15.81
CA PRO A 67 -14.00 -16.38 -15.03
C PRO A 67 -12.79 -15.89 -14.23
N ASP A 68 -12.59 -16.43 -13.03
CA ASP A 68 -11.56 -15.97 -12.08
C ASP A 68 -10.14 -16.01 -12.67
N GLY A 69 -9.86 -16.95 -13.57
CA GLY A 69 -8.58 -17.05 -14.28
C GLY A 69 -8.21 -15.80 -15.10
N TYR A 70 -9.19 -14.94 -15.43
CA TYR A 70 -8.96 -13.68 -16.15
C TYR A 70 -8.87 -12.45 -15.24
N VAL A 71 -9.15 -12.59 -13.94
CA VAL A 71 -9.06 -11.50 -12.95
C VAL A 71 -7.64 -11.45 -12.39
N ILE A 72 -6.73 -10.79 -13.12
CA ILE A 72 -5.34 -10.65 -12.68
C ILE A 72 -5.15 -9.49 -11.69
N ARG A 73 -4.19 -9.64 -10.76
CA ARG A 73 -3.90 -8.66 -9.70
C ARG A 73 -3.69 -7.22 -10.19
N ARG A 74 -3.17 -7.04 -11.41
CA ARG A 74 -2.96 -5.72 -12.04
C ARG A 74 -4.25 -4.88 -12.11
N TRP A 75 -5.42 -5.51 -12.20
CA TRP A 75 -6.72 -4.84 -12.30
C TRP A 75 -7.49 -4.79 -10.98
N CYS A 76 -6.94 -5.35 -9.90
CA CYS A 76 -7.57 -5.31 -8.58
C CYS A 76 -7.19 -4.02 -7.85
N LYS A 77 -8.16 -3.38 -7.19
CA LYS A 77 -8.00 -2.11 -6.48
C LYS A 77 -6.97 -2.18 -5.34
N ASP A 78 -6.69 -3.37 -4.83
CA ASP A 78 -5.82 -3.61 -3.66
C ASP A 78 -4.32 -3.47 -3.96
N THR A 79 -3.93 -2.99 -5.14
CA THR A 79 -2.52 -2.80 -5.55
C THR A 79 -2.06 -1.34 -5.57
N VAL A 80 -2.81 -0.38 -5.01
CA VAL A 80 -2.31 1.01 -4.87
C VAL A 80 -1.25 1.06 -3.76
N GLY A 81 -0.04 0.67 -4.15
CA GLY A 81 1.15 0.68 -3.33
C GLY A 81 2.37 0.75 -4.22
N ARG A 82 2.54 1.88 -4.92
CA ARG A 82 3.84 2.51 -5.26
C ARG A 82 3.62 3.77 -6.12
N THR A 83 4.28 4.84 -5.68
CA THR A 83 4.57 6.15 -6.32
C THR A 83 3.42 7.14 -6.52
N VAL A 84 3.37 8.12 -5.60
CA VAL A 84 2.98 9.51 -5.90
C VAL A 84 4.07 10.11 -6.79
N ASP A 85 3.81 10.27 -8.08
CA ASP A 85 4.63 11.08 -8.98
C ASP A 85 3.72 11.93 -9.87
N ASN A 86 4.18 13.14 -10.21
CA ASN A 86 3.41 14.18 -10.91
C ASN A 86 2.88 13.73 -12.29
N ASP A 87 1.60 14.00 -12.56
CA ASP A 87 0.85 13.54 -13.74
C ASP A 87 1.45 13.94 -15.11
N GLU A 88 2.08 15.11 -15.25
CA GLU A 88 2.71 15.55 -16.52
C GLU A 88 3.97 14.75 -16.90
N VAL A 89 4.74 14.29 -15.90
CA VAL A 89 5.96 13.47 -16.13
C VAL A 89 5.56 12.04 -16.54
N ILE A 90 4.39 11.59 -16.10
CA ILE A 90 3.85 10.26 -16.38
C ILE A 90 3.40 10.14 -17.84
N GLU A 91 2.75 11.15 -18.43
CA GLU A 91 2.26 11.04 -19.83
C GLU A 91 3.38 10.83 -20.85
N GLY A 92 4.46 11.62 -20.77
CA GLY A 92 5.61 11.48 -21.68
C GLY A 92 6.33 10.15 -21.52
N ARG A 93 6.50 9.69 -20.27
CA ARG A 93 7.12 8.39 -19.96
C ARG A 93 6.22 7.23 -20.39
N HIS A 94 4.90 7.36 -20.24
CA HIS A 94 3.91 6.36 -20.64
C HIS A 94 3.82 6.20 -22.16
N ILE A 95 3.95 7.29 -22.93
CA ILE A 95 4.07 7.22 -24.40
C ILE A 95 5.34 6.46 -24.81
N GLY A 96 6.48 6.76 -24.17
CA GLY A 96 7.75 6.05 -24.41
C GLY A 96 7.65 4.55 -24.11
N LEU A 97 7.08 4.20 -22.96
CA LEU A 97 6.83 2.80 -22.56
C LEU A 97 5.88 2.10 -23.54
N THR A 98 4.81 2.77 -23.99
CA THR A 98 3.86 2.19 -24.95
C THR A 98 4.51 1.89 -26.30
N LYS A 99 5.37 2.79 -26.79
CA LYS A 99 6.16 2.56 -28.01
C LYS A 99 7.13 1.39 -27.83
N LEU A 100 7.88 1.36 -26.72
CA LEU A 100 8.79 0.25 -26.40
C LEU A 100 8.05 -1.10 -26.38
N TRP A 101 6.90 -1.17 -25.71
CA TRP A 101 6.09 -2.37 -25.68
C TRP A 101 5.65 -2.80 -27.08
N SER A 102 5.32 -1.85 -27.96
CA SER A 102 4.94 -2.15 -29.36
C SER A 102 6.09 -2.78 -30.13
N GLU A 103 7.30 -2.23 -30.04
CA GLU A 103 8.51 -2.79 -30.65
C GLU A 103 8.84 -4.19 -30.12
N VAL A 104 8.74 -4.39 -28.80
CA VAL A 104 8.92 -5.71 -28.18
C VAL A 104 7.88 -6.71 -28.70
N TYR A 105 6.62 -6.29 -28.85
CA TYR A 105 5.58 -7.17 -29.38
C TYR A 105 5.80 -7.56 -30.84
N GLU A 106 6.25 -6.63 -31.69
CA GLU A 106 6.58 -6.92 -33.08
C GLU A 106 7.75 -7.91 -33.17
N THR A 107 8.79 -7.69 -32.37
CA THR A 107 9.95 -8.57 -32.29
C THR A 107 9.57 -9.98 -31.84
N VAL A 108 8.78 -10.10 -30.76
CA VAL A 108 8.25 -11.39 -30.28
C VAL A 108 7.34 -12.04 -31.33
N GLY A 109 6.58 -11.26 -32.09
CA GLY A 109 5.78 -11.74 -33.20
C GLY A 109 6.59 -12.43 -34.29
N LEU A 110 7.76 -11.86 -34.64
CA LEU A 110 8.69 -12.45 -35.62
C LEU A 110 9.34 -13.74 -35.09
N LEU A 111 9.64 -13.79 -33.78
CA LEU A 111 10.28 -14.95 -33.15
C LEU A 111 9.40 -16.22 -33.16
N LYS A 112 8.08 -16.10 -33.33
CA LYS A 112 7.19 -17.27 -33.44
C LYS A 112 7.54 -18.20 -34.61
N ALA A 113 8.15 -17.66 -35.66
CA ALA A 113 8.57 -18.42 -36.84
C ALA A 113 10.07 -18.76 -36.83
N LYS A 114 10.76 -18.48 -35.72
CA LYS A 114 12.19 -18.66 -35.54
C LYS A 114 12.50 -19.83 -34.61
N ASP A 115 13.77 -20.22 -34.57
CA ASP A 115 14.22 -21.31 -33.72
C ASP A 115 14.36 -20.87 -32.25
N LYS A 116 14.71 -21.83 -31.40
CA LYS A 116 14.85 -21.62 -29.96
C LYS A 116 16.04 -20.71 -29.62
N ASP A 117 17.06 -20.66 -30.47
CA ASP A 117 18.29 -19.91 -30.21
C ASP A 117 18.06 -18.41 -30.39
N ASP A 118 17.24 -18.02 -31.37
CA ASP A 118 16.78 -16.64 -31.55
C ASP A 118 15.96 -16.14 -30.33
N ILE A 119 15.13 -17.02 -29.75
CA ILE A 119 14.34 -16.71 -28.55
C ILE A 119 15.25 -16.51 -27.32
N GLU A 120 16.23 -17.39 -27.11
CA GLU A 120 17.17 -17.27 -26.00
C GLU A 120 18.08 -16.05 -26.16
N SER A 121 18.44 -15.69 -27.39
CA SER A 121 19.21 -14.49 -27.70
C SER A 121 18.49 -13.22 -27.27
N LEU A 122 17.19 -13.08 -27.57
CA LEU A 122 16.40 -11.94 -27.08
C LEU A 122 16.26 -11.94 -25.55
N CYS A 123 16.06 -13.11 -24.93
CA CYS A 123 15.98 -13.22 -23.47
C CYS A 123 17.29 -12.75 -22.80
N THR A 124 18.43 -13.09 -23.39
CA THR A 124 19.76 -12.69 -22.90
C THR A 124 19.94 -11.17 -23.01
N LEU A 125 19.61 -10.56 -24.15
CA LEU A 125 19.68 -9.11 -24.33
C LEU A 125 18.81 -8.34 -23.31
N ILE A 126 17.60 -8.85 -23.03
CA ILE A 126 16.70 -8.24 -22.03
C ILE A 126 17.29 -8.36 -20.62
N ARG A 127 17.88 -9.52 -20.27
CA ARG A 127 18.55 -9.72 -18.97
C ARG A 127 19.74 -8.77 -18.80
N GLU A 128 20.60 -8.66 -19.81
CA GLU A 128 21.74 -7.73 -19.78
C GLU A 128 21.29 -6.27 -19.64
N PHE A 129 20.22 -5.88 -20.33
CA PHE A 129 19.67 -4.53 -20.19
C PHE A 129 19.07 -4.30 -18.79
N ARG A 130 18.42 -5.31 -18.22
CA ARG A 130 17.92 -5.27 -16.83
C ARG A 130 19.05 -5.06 -15.84
N GLU A 131 20.16 -5.80 -15.97
CA GLU A 131 21.33 -5.65 -15.09
C GLU A 131 21.97 -4.26 -15.19
N LYS A 132 21.93 -3.62 -16.35
CA LYS A 132 22.40 -2.22 -16.50
C LYS A 132 21.49 -1.20 -15.81
N LEU A 133 20.19 -1.48 -15.72
CA LEU A 133 19.23 -0.60 -15.07
C LEU A 133 19.25 -0.75 -13.54
N ASP A 134 19.57 -1.94 -13.06
CA ASP A 134 19.66 -2.26 -11.64
C ASP A 134 20.88 -3.17 -11.39
N PRO A 135 22.08 -2.60 -11.20
CA PRO A 135 23.33 -3.35 -11.05
C PRO A 135 23.42 -4.11 -9.72
N THR A 136 22.45 -3.94 -8.81
CA THR A 136 22.42 -4.49 -7.45
C THR A 136 21.08 -5.15 -7.15
N SER A 137 20.53 -5.97 -8.05
CA SER A 137 19.41 -6.84 -7.67
C SER A 137 19.92 -8.01 -6.82
N GLU A 138 20.49 -7.72 -5.67
CA GLU A 138 20.49 -8.68 -4.56
C GLU A 138 19.05 -8.72 -4.05
N ASP A 139 18.49 -9.93 -3.88
CA ASP A 139 17.21 -10.08 -3.21
C ASP A 139 17.33 -9.47 -1.81
N LEU A 140 16.71 -8.32 -1.61
CA LEU A 140 16.67 -7.68 -0.31
C LEU A 140 16.06 -8.66 0.69
N THR A 141 16.71 -8.83 1.83
CA THR A 141 16.07 -9.56 2.92
C THR A 141 14.83 -8.79 3.36
N LYS A 142 13.84 -9.47 3.96
CA LYS A 142 12.61 -8.82 4.44
C LYS A 142 12.92 -7.65 5.37
N GLU A 143 14.01 -7.77 6.12
CA GLU A 143 14.53 -6.73 7.01
C GLU A 143 14.97 -5.50 6.21
N GLN A 144 15.76 -5.67 5.15
CA GLN A 144 16.21 -4.58 4.28
C GLN A 144 15.03 -3.93 3.51
N GLU A 145 14.03 -4.72 3.10
CA GLU A 145 12.79 -4.18 2.51
C GLU A 145 12.02 -3.29 3.50
N THR A 146 11.94 -3.71 4.76
CA THR A 146 11.26 -2.92 5.81
C THR A 146 12.04 -1.67 6.19
N GLU A 147 13.37 -1.73 6.23
CA GLU A 147 14.23 -0.57 6.52
C GLU A 147 14.16 0.48 5.40
N GLN A 148 14.15 0.05 4.13
CA GLN A 148 13.92 0.95 2.99
C GLN A 148 12.53 1.59 3.04
N LEU A 149 11.50 0.82 3.39
CA LEU A 149 10.12 1.33 3.50
C LEU A 149 10.01 2.41 4.60
N LEU A 150 10.66 2.19 5.73
CA LEU A 150 10.58 3.06 6.90
C LEU A 150 11.60 4.20 6.89
N GLY A 151 12.65 4.10 6.07
CA GLY A 151 13.73 5.07 5.97
C GLY A 151 14.66 5.09 7.20
N CYS A 152 14.64 4.03 8.00
CA CYS A 152 15.45 3.90 9.21
C CYS A 152 15.90 2.45 9.40
N ASN A 153 17.15 2.27 9.80
CA ASN A 153 17.71 0.95 10.13
C ASN A 153 17.08 0.42 11.43
N ALA A 154 17.06 -0.91 11.58
CA ALA A 154 16.70 -1.55 12.83
C ALA A 154 17.61 -1.06 13.95
N ILE A 155 17.03 -0.62 15.06
CA ILE A 155 17.78 -0.16 16.23
C ILE A 155 18.14 -1.39 17.07
N ASP A 156 19.45 -1.62 17.28
CA ASP A 156 19.97 -2.76 18.06
C ASP A 156 19.47 -2.80 19.52
N GLU A 157 19.11 -1.65 20.09
CA GLU A 157 18.72 -1.52 21.50
C GLU A 157 17.45 -0.65 21.68
N ILE A 158 16.30 -1.29 21.90
CA ILE A 158 15.03 -0.60 22.15
C ILE A 158 14.95 -0.15 23.62
N LYS A 159 15.26 1.12 23.90
CA LYS A 159 15.02 1.74 25.21
C LYS A 159 13.59 2.30 25.31
N ILE A 160 12.65 1.46 25.72
CA ILE A 160 11.28 1.89 26.03
C ILE A 160 11.28 2.61 27.38
N LEU A 161 11.20 3.94 27.36
CA LEU A 161 10.94 4.72 28.56
C LEU A 161 9.43 4.71 28.88
N PRO A 162 9.03 4.71 30.16
CA PRO A 162 7.64 4.92 30.54
C PRO A 162 7.12 6.23 29.93
N PRO A 163 5.88 6.25 29.40
CA PRO A 163 5.31 7.47 28.84
C PRO A 163 5.33 8.58 29.88
N LYS A 164 5.67 9.80 29.45
CA LYS A 164 5.61 10.98 30.33
C LYS A 164 4.20 11.09 30.89
N GLN A 165 4.05 11.01 32.22
CA GLN A 165 2.76 11.21 32.86
C GLN A 165 2.23 12.60 32.51
N ALA A 166 1.22 12.65 31.64
CA ALA A 166 0.52 13.88 31.32
C ALA A 166 -0.41 14.24 32.48
N LYS A 167 -0.29 15.47 32.99
CA LYS A 167 -1.28 16.01 33.94
C LYS A 167 -2.54 16.36 33.16
N ASN A 168 -3.60 15.59 33.33
CA ASN A 168 -4.90 15.95 32.78
C ASN A 168 -5.48 17.17 33.52
N LYS A 169 -6.18 18.02 32.77
CA LYS A 169 -6.93 19.15 33.33
C LYS A 169 -7.97 18.57 34.30
N GLY A 170 -7.86 18.92 35.59
CA GLY A 170 -8.73 18.37 36.64
C GLY A 170 -8.06 17.38 37.60
N SER A 171 -6.75 17.12 37.48
CA SER A 171 -5.98 16.46 38.53
C SER A 171 -5.98 17.31 39.80
N GLY A 172 -6.99 17.14 40.64
CA GLY A 172 -7.12 17.83 41.92
C GLY A 172 -5.91 17.54 42.82
N LYS A 173 -5.53 18.51 43.64
CA LYS A 173 -4.51 18.28 44.67
C LYS A 173 -5.01 17.18 45.62
N ARG A 174 -4.13 16.27 46.04
CA ARG A 174 -4.43 15.24 47.04
C ARG A 174 -5.13 15.89 48.24
N MET A 175 -6.31 15.38 48.59
CA MET A 175 -7.00 15.74 49.83
C MET A 175 -6.06 15.43 51.00
N THR A 176 -5.57 16.46 51.66
CA THR A 176 -4.67 16.31 52.82
C THR A 176 -5.52 16.04 54.06
N SER A 177 -5.11 15.08 54.89
CA SER A 177 -5.86 14.77 56.10
C SER A 177 -5.82 15.95 57.08
N SER A 178 -6.89 16.11 57.88
CA SER A 178 -6.96 17.15 58.91
C SER A 178 -5.75 17.11 59.87
N LYS A 179 -5.23 15.90 60.15
CA LYS A 179 -4.03 15.70 60.96
C LYS A 179 -2.78 16.28 60.30
N ALA A 180 -2.57 16.04 59.01
CA ALA A 180 -1.42 16.59 58.28
C ALA A 180 -1.48 18.12 58.19
N VAL A 181 -2.68 18.69 57.97
CA VAL A 181 -2.89 20.14 57.95
C VAL A 181 -2.60 20.76 59.32
N ALA A 182 -3.02 20.11 60.41
CA ALA A 182 -2.76 20.59 61.77
C ALA A 182 -1.27 20.58 62.11
N LEU A 183 -0.55 19.51 61.78
CA LEU A 183 0.90 19.42 61.98
C LEU A 183 1.65 20.50 61.19
N ALA A 184 1.29 20.74 59.93
CA ALA A 184 1.91 21.78 59.12
C ALA A 184 1.65 23.20 59.64
N LYS A 185 0.49 23.46 60.27
CA LYS A 185 0.22 24.75 60.94
C LYS A 185 1.05 24.91 62.22
N ALA A 186 1.21 23.84 63.00
CA ALA A 186 2.00 23.84 64.23
C ALA A 186 3.51 24.03 63.95
N ALA A 187 4.00 23.51 62.82
CA ALA A 187 5.40 23.65 62.42
C ALA A 187 5.78 25.05 61.89
N LYS A 188 4.82 25.97 61.69
CA LYS A 188 5.13 27.32 61.21
C LYS A 188 5.90 28.09 62.30
N PRO A 189 7.02 28.75 61.97
CA PRO A 189 7.80 29.49 62.95
C PRO A 189 6.97 30.62 63.58
N LYS A 190 7.24 30.89 64.85
CA LYS A 190 6.70 32.08 65.53
C LYS A 190 7.31 33.33 64.87
N ARG A 191 6.50 34.36 64.68
CA ARG A 191 6.91 35.65 64.12
C ARG A 191 6.65 36.76 65.15
N MET A 192 7.43 37.84 65.08
CA MET A 192 7.21 38.99 65.95
C MET A 192 5.95 39.73 65.52
N CYS A 193 5.01 39.92 66.44
CA CYS A 193 3.80 40.69 66.17
C CYS A 193 4.12 42.18 66.20
N GLY A 194 3.84 42.91 65.11
CA GLY A 194 4.08 44.36 65.04
C GLY A 194 3.24 45.21 65.98
N ASN A 195 2.28 44.63 66.71
CA ASN A 195 1.45 45.33 67.69
C ASN A 195 1.92 45.10 69.14
N CYS A 196 1.87 43.85 69.61
CA CYS A 196 2.29 43.52 70.98
C CYS A 196 3.80 43.24 71.11
N LYS A 197 4.54 43.23 70.01
CA LYS A 197 5.99 42.96 69.94
C LYS A 197 6.42 41.58 70.47
N GLN A 198 5.48 40.65 70.69
CA GLN A 198 5.78 39.28 71.13
C GLN A 198 5.98 38.33 69.95
N LEU A 199 6.82 37.30 70.15
CA LEU A 199 7.02 36.22 69.19
C LEU A 199 5.87 35.21 69.30
N ALA A 200 4.96 35.21 68.31
CA ALA A 200 3.71 34.43 68.35
C ALA A 200 3.31 33.94 66.95
N HIS A 201 2.22 33.16 66.88
CA HIS A 201 1.65 32.69 65.60
C HIS A 201 0.60 33.65 64.99
N HIS A 202 0.34 34.79 65.64
CA HIS A 202 -0.53 35.85 65.13
C HIS A 202 0.28 37.04 64.59
N ASP A 203 -0.36 37.97 63.88
CA ASP A 203 0.23 39.25 63.50
C ASP A 203 -0.59 40.42 64.03
N LYS A 204 -0.21 41.64 63.66
CA LYS A 204 -0.90 42.89 64.03
C LYS A 204 -2.40 42.86 63.74
N ARG A 205 -2.86 42.13 62.70
CA ARG A 205 -4.28 42.11 62.30
C ARG A 205 -5.10 41.17 63.21
N ASN A 206 -4.49 40.09 63.67
CA ASN A 206 -5.14 39.10 64.55
C ASN A 206 -4.54 39.12 65.97
N CYS A 207 -4.00 40.27 66.40
CA CYS A 207 -3.38 40.39 67.70
C CYS A 207 -4.47 40.39 68.78
N PRO A 208 -4.41 39.50 69.80
CA PRO A 208 -5.41 39.45 70.85
C PRO A 208 -5.39 40.69 71.76
N ASN A 209 -4.27 41.42 71.79
CA ASN A 209 -4.11 42.68 72.51
C ASN A 209 -3.87 43.82 71.51
N PRO A 210 -4.87 44.22 70.71
CA PRO A 210 -4.73 45.36 69.78
C PRO A 210 -4.51 46.64 70.59
N VAL A 211 -3.59 47.52 70.15
CA VAL A 211 -3.43 48.82 70.81
C VAL A 211 -4.69 49.63 70.50
N SER A 212 -5.42 50.05 71.53
CA SER A 212 -6.51 51.02 71.37
C SER A 212 -5.93 52.30 70.79
N LYS A 213 -6.44 52.76 69.65
CA LYS A 213 -6.04 54.04 69.07
C LYS A 213 -6.46 55.15 70.04
N SER A 214 -5.50 55.90 70.59
CA SER A 214 -5.73 57.23 71.16
C SER A 214 -5.93 58.25 70.05
#